data_AF-A0A962G577-F1
#
_entry.id   AF-A0A962G577-F1
#
_cell.length_a   1.000
_cell.length_b   1.000
_cell.length_c   1.000
_cell.angle_alpha   90.00
_cell.angle_beta   90.00
_cell.angle_gamma   90.00
#
_symmetry.space_group_name_H-M   'P 1'
#
loop_
_entity.id
_entity.type
_entity.pdbx_description
1 polymer ?
#
loop_
_entity_poly.entity_id
_entity_poly.type
_entity_poly.pdbx_seq_one_letter_code
_entity_poly.pdbx_strand_id
1 'polypeptide(L)'
;LGPLIGTRTWGGVVGINDWGPLIDGGTTNVPQFATADTNGHWAIEGHGVDPDIEVELDVASALAGRDPQLDRAITEIRKQIAAEPVALPARPADPVKAPADMR
;
A
#
# COMPACT_ATOMS: atom_id res chain seq x y z
N LEU A 1 5.83 -2.62 9.51
CA LEU A 1 5.05 -1.78 8.58
C LEU A 1 5.16 -0.34 9.08
N GLY A 2 5.24 0.64 8.17
CA GLY A 2 5.44 2.06 8.50
C GLY A 2 4.14 2.89 8.48
N PRO A 3 4.22 4.21 8.71
CA PRO A 3 3.05 5.09 8.73
C PRO A 3 2.42 5.25 7.34
N LEU A 4 1.09 5.43 7.31
CA LEU A 4 0.32 5.75 6.13
C LEU A 4 0.31 7.27 5.90
N ILE A 5 0.62 7.70 4.68
CA ILE A 5 0.77 9.12 4.31
C ILE A 5 -0.12 9.39 3.10
N GLY A 6 -0.88 10.48 3.14
CA GLY A 6 -1.66 10.95 2.01
C GLY A 6 -3.03 11.46 2.43
N THR A 7 -4.08 11.06 1.71
CA THR A 7 -5.48 11.44 2.00
C THR A 7 -6.30 10.19 2.31
N ARG A 8 -7.48 10.39 2.91
CA ARG A 8 -8.44 9.30 3.16
C ARG A 8 -8.74 8.52 1.87
N THR A 9 -8.77 7.19 1.98
CA THR A 9 -9.15 6.31 0.86
C THR A 9 -10.65 6.30 0.61
N TRP A 10 -11.10 5.80 -0.54
CA TRP A 10 -12.52 5.86 -0.94
C TRP A 10 -13.49 5.11 -0.02
N GLY A 11 -13.08 3.95 0.51
CA GLY A 11 -13.93 3.16 1.41
C GLY A 11 -14.99 2.28 0.76
N GLY A 12 -14.87 1.92 -0.52
CA GLY A 12 -15.68 0.85 -1.11
C GLY A 12 -14.94 -0.49 -1.04
N VAL A 13 -15.31 -1.33 -0.08
CA VAL A 13 -14.71 -2.64 0.20
C VAL A 13 -15.70 -3.80 0.17
N VAL A 14 -16.98 -3.55 -0.12
CA VAL A 14 -17.91 -4.63 -0.41
C VAL A 14 -17.62 -5.20 -1.79
N GLY A 15 -17.05 -6.41 -1.81
CA GLY A 15 -16.66 -7.12 -3.02
C GLY A 15 -17.85 -7.52 -3.89
N ILE A 16 -17.57 -7.69 -5.18
CA ILE A 16 -18.53 -8.09 -6.23
C ILE A 16 -18.11 -9.45 -6.83
N ASN A 17 -19.06 -10.15 -7.44
CA ASN A 17 -18.81 -11.29 -8.31
C ASN A 17 -19.18 -10.96 -9.75
N ASP A 18 -18.51 -11.62 -10.69
CA ASP A 18 -18.94 -11.66 -12.08
C ASP A 18 -20.09 -12.67 -12.24
N TRP A 19 -21.16 -12.23 -12.89
CA TRP A 19 -22.35 -13.03 -13.19
C TRP A 19 -22.53 -13.29 -14.69
N GLY A 20 -21.55 -12.87 -15.51
CA GLY A 20 -21.64 -12.89 -16.96
C GLY A 20 -22.49 -11.73 -17.53
N PRO A 21 -22.54 -11.60 -18.85
CA PRO A 21 -23.28 -10.55 -19.51
C PRO A 21 -24.80 -10.80 -19.48
N LEU A 22 -25.56 -9.71 -19.49
CA LEU A 22 -27.00 -9.70 -19.72
C LEU A 22 -27.31 -10.03 -21.19
N ILE A 23 -28.60 -10.25 -21.52
CA ILE A 23 -29.03 -10.64 -22.86
C ILE A 23 -28.70 -9.60 -23.95
N ASP A 24 -28.51 -8.33 -23.57
CA ASP A 24 -28.10 -7.23 -24.43
C ASP A 24 -26.57 -7.00 -24.45
N GLY A 25 -25.81 -7.81 -23.71
CA GLY A 25 -24.36 -7.69 -23.58
C GLY A 25 -23.88 -6.77 -22.46
N GLY A 26 -24.78 -6.14 -21.71
CA GLY A 26 -24.43 -5.34 -20.52
C GLY A 26 -23.90 -6.18 -19.35
N THR A 27 -23.36 -5.55 -18.32
CA THR A 27 -22.91 -6.22 -17.08
C THR A 27 -23.52 -5.58 -15.85
N THR A 28 -23.59 -6.32 -14.75
CA THR A 28 -24.08 -5.82 -13.45
C THR A 28 -23.06 -6.11 -12.35
N ASN A 29 -22.93 -5.17 -11.43
CA ASN A 29 -22.05 -5.28 -10.26
C ASN A 29 -22.91 -5.17 -9.01
N VAL A 30 -23.03 -6.27 -8.26
CA VAL A 30 -23.83 -6.32 -7.04
C VAL A 30 -22.89 -6.55 -5.84
N PRO A 31 -22.82 -5.62 -4.88
CA PRO A 31 -22.02 -5.78 -3.67
C PRO A 31 -22.54 -6.96 -2.81
N GLN A 32 -21.65 -7.88 -2.43
CA GLN A 32 -22.02 -9.14 -1.76
C GLN A 32 -21.11 -9.52 -0.58
N PHE A 33 -19.81 -9.17 -0.64
CA PHE A 33 -18.83 -9.65 0.33
C PHE A 33 -18.22 -8.48 1.09
N ALA A 34 -18.78 -8.19 2.25
CA ALA A 34 -18.27 -7.15 3.14
C ALA A 34 -17.35 -7.76 4.19
N THR A 35 -16.27 -7.03 4.53
CA THR A 35 -15.38 -7.40 5.63
C THR A 35 -15.85 -6.72 6.91
N ALA A 36 -16.00 -7.50 7.98
CA ALA A 36 -16.27 -6.97 9.32
C ALA A 36 -14.96 -6.87 10.13
N ASP A 37 -14.89 -5.88 11.00
CA ASP A 37 -13.82 -5.75 11.99
C ASP A 37 -13.98 -6.75 13.14
N THR A 38 -13.02 -6.78 14.06
CA THR A 38 -13.06 -7.66 15.24
C THR A 38 -14.15 -7.30 16.24
N ASN A 39 -14.79 -6.14 16.11
CA ASN A 39 -15.85 -5.65 16.98
C ASN A 39 -17.25 -5.88 16.37
N GLY A 40 -17.33 -6.45 15.16
CA GLY A 40 -18.58 -6.74 14.47
C GLY A 40 -19.15 -5.55 13.68
N HIS A 41 -18.38 -4.50 13.42
CA HIS A 41 -18.75 -3.42 12.53
C HIS A 41 -18.25 -3.68 11.10
N TRP A 42 -18.90 -3.10 10.09
CA TRP A 42 -18.32 -3.09 8.74
C TRP A 42 -17.01 -2.31 8.75
N ALA A 43 -15.93 -2.95 8.30
CA ALA A 43 -14.58 -2.51 8.62
C ALA A 43 -14.30 -1.06 8.21
N ILE A 44 -14.31 -0.78 6.89
CA ILE A 44 -14.04 0.55 6.34
C ILE A 44 -15.05 0.97 5.28
N GLU A 45 -16.14 0.22 5.12
CA GLU A 45 -17.16 0.47 4.11
C GLU A 45 -17.82 1.84 4.33
N GLY A 46 -17.87 2.67 3.28
CA GLY A 46 -18.45 4.01 3.29
C GLY A 46 -17.57 5.11 3.92
N HIS A 47 -16.45 4.76 4.57
CA HIS A 47 -15.52 5.73 5.17
C HIS A 47 -14.13 5.66 4.54
N GLY A 48 -13.53 4.47 4.44
CA GLY A 48 -12.14 4.29 4.02
C GLY A 48 -11.15 4.22 5.17
N VAL A 49 -9.88 4.44 4.86
CA VAL A 49 -8.77 4.44 5.83
C VAL A 49 -8.21 5.85 5.90
N ASP A 50 -8.16 6.40 7.11
CA ASP A 50 -7.50 7.67 7.39
C ASP A 50 -5.97 7.49 7.41
N PRO A 51 -5.21 8.44 6.85
CA PRO A 51 -3.75 8.42 6.93
C PRO A 51 -3.28 8.77 8.34
N ASP A 52 -2.12 8.24 8.75
CA ASP A 52 -1.44 8.68 9.98
C ASP A 52 -0.92 10.12 9.82
N ILE A 53 -0.55 10.48 8.59
CA ILE A 53 -0.08 11.81 8.21
C ILE A 53 -0.86 12.28 7.00
N GLU A 54 -1.79 13.21 7.24
CA GLU A 54 -2.58 13.82 6.17
C GLU A 54 -1.73 14.79 5.34
N VAL A 55 -1.72 14.57 4.03
CA VAL A 55 -1.04 15.42 3.04
C VAL A 55 -1.87 15.44 1.76
N GLU A 56 -2.38 16.61 1.41
CA GLU A 56 -3.12 16.82 0.17
C GLU A 56 -2.16 16.98 -1.03
N LEU A 57 -2.53 16.41 -2.17
CA LEU A 57 -1.91 16.71 -3.45
C LEU A 57 -2.60 17.93 -4.08
N ASP A 58 -2.09 19.13 -3.76
CA ASP A 58 -2.69 20.36 -4.27
C ASP A 58 -2.43 20.56 -5.78
N VAL A 59 -3.38 21.21 -6.44
CA VAL A 59 -3.34 21.44 -7.90
C VAL A 59 -2.11 22.25 -8.32
N ALA A 60 -1.69 23.23 -7.53
CA ALA A 60 -0.55 24.07 -7.90
C ALA A 60 0.75 23.27 -7.87
N SER A 61 0.94 22.40 -6.88
CA SER A 61 2.06 21.48 -6.81
C SER A 61 2.04 20.47 -7.95
N ALA A 62 0.89 19.85 -8.22
CA ALA A 62 0.75 18.91 -9.34
C ALA A 62 1.08 19.56 -10.69
N LEU A 63 0.58 20.77 -10.95
CA LEU A 63 0.89 21.54 -12.15
C LEU A 63 2.36 21.95 -12.25
N ALA A 64 3.03 22.13 -11.11
CA ALA A 64 4.46 22.37 -11.03
C ALA A 64 5.31 21.08 -11.09
N GLY A 65 4.70 19.91 -11.29
CA GLY A 65 5.38 18.62 -11.33
C GLY A 65 5.94 18.17 -9.98
N ARG A 66 5.38 18.67 -8.87
CA ARG A 66 5.78 18.32 -7.50
C ARG A 66 4.72 17.43 -6.85
N ASP A 67 5.17 16.53 -5.98
CA ASP A 67 4.31 15.65 -5.21
C ASP A 67 4.62 15.80 -3.70
N PRO A 68 3.83 16.61 -2.97
CA PRO A 68 4.03 16.82 -1.54
C PRO A 68 3.81 15.56 -0.70
N GLN A 69 3.00 14.60 -1.16
CA GLN A 69 2.81 13.32 -0.45
C GLN A 69 4.09 12.49 -0.51
N LEU A 70 4.70 12.39 -1.70
CA LEU A 70 5.97 11.69 -1.90
C LEU A 70 7.11 12.39 -1.16
N ASP A 71 7.20 13.72 -1.22
CA ASP A 71 8.21 14.50 -0.51
C ASP A 71 8.11 14.28 1.01
N ARG A 72 6.89 14.22 1.54
CA ARG A 72 6.65 13.90 2.95
C ARG A 72 7.10 12.48 3.28
N ALA A 73 6.77 11.49 2.45
CA ALA A 73 7.18 10.11 2.66
C ALA A 73 8.71 9.95 2.68
N ILE A 74 9.42 10.62 1.76
CA ILE A 74 10.90 10.64 1.73
C ILE A 74 11.47 11.27 3.00
N THR A 75 10.84 12.34 3.49
CA THR A 75 11.27 13.01 4.73
C THR A 75 11.12 12.09 5.94
N GLU A 76 9.97 11.44 6.10
CA GLU A 76 9.70 10.55 7.24
C GLU A 76 10.58 9.30 7.20
N ILE A 77 10.78 8.68 6.03
CA ILE A 77 11.62 7.49 5.94
C ILE A 77 13.10 7.81 6.22
N ARG A 78 13.60 8.97 5.76
CA ARG A 78 14.97 9.42 6.09
C ARG A 78 15.15 9.65 7.58
N LYS A 79 14.15 10.24 8.25
CA LYS A 79 14.15 10.42 9.70
C LYS A 79 14.18 9.08 10.44
N GLN A 80 13.39 8.10 10.01
CA GLN A 80 13.37 6.77 10.61
C GLN A 80 14.71 6.04 10.43
N ILE A 81 15.30 6.07 9.22
CA ILE A 81 16.61 5.47 8.95
C ILE A 81 17.71 6.08 9.83
N ALA A 82 17.67 7.41 10.03
CA ALA A 82 18.65 8.08 10.88
C ALA A 82 18.47 7.74 12.37
N ALA A 83 17.23 7.53 12.82
CA ALA A 83 16.90 7.17 14.20
C ALA A 83 17.23 5.71 14.53
N GLU A 84 16.98 4.79 13.59
CA GLU A 84 17.21 3.36 13.74
C GLU A 84 17.93 2.80 12.50
N PRO A 85 19.27 2.96 12.43
CA PRO A 85 20.03 2.48 11.28
C PRO A 85 20.06 0.96 11.25
N VAL A 86 19.50 0.38 10.19
CA VAL A 86 19.53 -1.07 9.95
C VAL A 86 20.87 -1.47 9.32
N ALA A 87 21.63 -2.34 9.99
CA ALA A 87 22.81 -2.95 9.40
C ALA A 87 22.40 -4.13 8.50
N LEU A 88 22.77 -4.08 7.23
CA LEU A 88 22.59 -5.23 6.34
C LEU A 88 23.56 -6.35 6.74
N PRO A 89 23.14 -7.62 6.67
CA PRO A 89 24.06 -8.73 6.89
C PRO A 89 25.18 -8.69 5.85
N ALA A 90 26.39 -9.05 6.27
CA ALA A 90 27.50 -9.19 5.34
C ALA A 90 27.17 -10.22 4.27
N ARG A 91 27.57 -9.94 3.02
CA ARG A 91 27.45 -10.92 1.94
C ARG A 91 28.15 -12.23 2.37
N PRO A 92 27.48 -13.39 2.28
CA PRO A 92 28.12 -14.66 2.60
C PRO A 92 29.26 -14.94 1.62
N ALA A 93 30.23 -15.76 2.05
CA ALA A 93 31.25 -16.26 1.14
C ALA A 93 30.62 -16.99 -0.05
N ASP A 94 31.27 -16.94 -1.21
CA ASP A 94 30.79 -17.67 -2.38
C ASP A 94 30.71 -19.18 -2.08
N PRO A 95 29.69 -19.88 -2.59
CA PRO A 95 29.55 -21.31 -2.39
C PRO A 95 30.77 -22.04 -2.96
N VAL A 96 31.28 -23.00 -2.20
CA VAL A 96 32.35 -23.88 -2.65
C VAL A 96 31.78 -24.83 -3.71
N LYS A 97 32.09 -24.57 -4.98
CA LYS A 97 31.58 -25.34 -6.12
C LYS A 97 32.39 -26.59 -6.47
N ALA A 98 33.57 -26.76 -5.88
CA ALA A 98 34.47 -27.89 -6.13
C ALA A 98 34.69 -28.71 -4.85
N PRO A 99 34.71 -30.05 -4.94
CA PRO A 99 35.03 -30.91 -3.82
C PRO A 99 36.50 -30.70 -3.38
N ALA A 100 36.81 -31.06 -2.12
CA ALA A 100 38.07 -30.69 -1.46
C ALA A 100 39.33 -31.27 -2.14
N ASP A 101 39.15 -32.32 -2.94
CA ASP A 101 40.16 -33.02 -3.74
C ASP A 101 40.46 -32.37 -5.10
N MET A 102 39.68 -31.35 -5.51
CA MET A 102 39.88 -30.58 -6.74
C MET A 102 40.47 -29.18 -6.52
N ARG A 103 41.01 -28.89 -5.32
CA ARG A 103 41.62 -27.60 -4.95
C ARG A 103 43.15 -27.61 -5.05
#